data_AF-S7VKG8-F1
#
_entry.id   AF-S7VKG8-F1
#
_cell.length_a   1.000
_cell.length_b   1.000
_cell.length_c   1.000
_cell.angle_alpha   90.00
_cell.angle_beta   90.00
_cell.angle_gamma   90.00
#
_symmetry.space_group_name_H-M   'P 1'
#
loop_
_entity.id
_entity.type
_entity.pdbx_description
1 polymer ?
#
loop_
_entity_poly.entity_id
_entity_poly.type
_entity_poly.pdbx_seq_one_letter_code
_entity_poly.pdbx_strand_id
1 'polypeptide(L)'
;MKVIFLQDVKGKGKKGEVKNVADGYAHNFLIKKGLAVEANASNISALNGQKQKEKKEAIAELEQAKSLKETLEKLTVELSAKSGEGGRLLVQ
;
A
#
# COMPACT_ATOMS: atom_id res chain seq x y z
N MET A 1 19.09 20.51 9.76
CA MET A 1 19.07 19.03 9.70
C MET A 1 18.26 18.53 8.50
N LYS A 2 18.79 17.56 7.75
CA LYS A 2 18.02 16.88 6.69
C LYS A 2 17.16 15.78 7.29
N VAL A 3 15.87 15.78 6.95
CA VAL A 3 14.90 14.77 7.39
C VAL A 3 14.14 14.21 6.19
N ILE A 4 13.70 12.97 6.32
CA ILE A 4 12.83 12.28 5.38
C ILE A 4 11.44 12.23 5.99
N PHE A 5 10.45 12.84 5.35
CA PHE A 5 9.07 12.80 5.82
C PHE A 5 8.47 11.40 5.63
N LEU A 6 7.94 10.82 6.70
CA LEU A 6 7.19 9.57 6.67
C LEU A 6 5.69 9.79 6.39
N GLN A 7 5.19 10.99 6.67
CA GLN A 7 3.82 11.43 6.41
C GLN A 7 3.80 12.80 5.75
N ASP A 8 2.66 13.14 5.13
CA ASP A 8 2.42 14.49 4.63
C ASP A 8 2.26 15.46 5.80
N VAL A 9 3.08 16.51 5.79
CA VAL A 9 3.04 17.58 6.79
C VAL A 9 2.67 18.87 6.07
N LYS A 10 1.45 19.36 6.33
CA LYS A 10 0.91 20.59 5.74
C LYS A 10 1.91 21.74 5.82
N GLY A 11 2.30 22.25 4.66
CA GLY A 11 3.21 23.39 4.51
C GLY A 11 4.70 23.10 4.71
N LYS A 12 5.11 21.84 4.98
CA LYS A 12 6.53 21.48 5.15
C LYS A 12 7.03 20.46 4.14
N GLY A 13 6.28 19.40 3.84
CA GLY A 13 6.69 18.40 2.85
C GLY A 13 5.70 17.23 2.76
N LYS A 14 5.79 16.47 1.66
CA LYS A 14 4.97 15.26 1.42
C LYS A 14 5.67 14.00 1.91
N LYS A 15 4.91 12.91 2.11
CA LYS A 15 5.46 11.58 2.42
C LYS A 15 6.54 11.17 1.40
N GLY A 16 7.71 10.79 1.90
CA GLY A 16 8.87 10.37 1.11
C GLY A 16 9.77 11.49 0.61
N GLU A 17 9.47 12.76 0.93
CA GLU A 17 10.29 13.90 0.55
C GLU A 17 11.45 14.11 1.54
N VAL A 18 12.63 14.46 1.02
CA VAL A 18 13.80 14.82 1.83
C VAL A 18 13.92 16.33 1.85
N LYS A 19 13.85 16.93 3.03
CA LYS A 19 13.97 18.39 3.18
C LYS A 19 14.91 18.77 4.31
N ASN A 20 15.57 19.91 4.14
CA ASN A 20 16.32 20.52 5.23
C ASN A 20 15.37 21.34 6.10
N VAL A 21 15.33 21.04 7.38
CA VAL A 21 14.51 21.73 8.38
C VAL A 21 15.39 22.16 9.56
N ALA A 22 14.88 23.07 10.38
CA ALA A 22 15.54 23.45 11.62
C ALA A 22 15.65 22.26 12.57
N ASP A 23 16.81 22.07 13.19
CA ASP A 23 17.11 20.95 14.09
C ASP A 23 16.10 20.85 15.25
N GLY A 24 15.72 21.98 15.84
CA GLY A 24 14.68 22.01 16.88
C GLY A 24 13.31 21.55 16.38
N TYR A 25 12.95 21.83 15.13
CA TYR A 25 11.69 21.39 14.52
C TYR A 25 11.74 19.90 14.16
N ALA A 26 12.89 19.42 13.68
CA ALA A 26 13.11 17.99 13.42
C ALA A 26 12.95 17.17 14.70
N HIS A 27 13.70 17.46 15.76
CA HIS A 27 13.68 16.63 16.96
C HIS A 27 12.41 16.78 17.78
N ASN A 28 11.97 18.01 18.08
CA ASN A 28 10.86 18.24 19.01
C ASN A 28 9.48 17.98 18.40
N PHE A 29 9.35 18.09 17.07
CA PHE A 29 8.06 17.95 16.40
C PHE A 29 8.05 16.75 15.45
N LEU A 30 8.92 16.72 14.45
CA LEU A 30 8.83 15.70 13.40
C LEU A 30 9.20 14.30 13.89
N ILE A 31 10.35 14.15 14.53
CA ILE A 31 10.86 12.86 15.02
C ILE A 31 10.04 12.41 16.23
N LYS A 32 9.78 13.33 17.18
CA LYS A 32 8.96 13.03 18.37
C LYS A 32 7.54 12.57 18.03
N LYS A 33 6.94 13.09 16.96
CA LYS A 33 5.62 12.65 16.47
C LYS A 33 5.67 11.52 15.43
N GLY A 34 6.87 11.03 15.08
CA GLY A 34 7.02 10.01 14.04
C GLY A 34 6.66 10.46 12.62
N LEU A 35 6.62 11.78 12.37
CA LEU A 35 6.28 12.38 11.07
C LEU A 35 7.47 12.42 10.10
N ALA A 36 8.70 12.40 10.62
CA ALA A 36 9.91 12.33 9.82
C ALA A 36 11.03 11.59 10.55
N VAL A 37 11.98 11.07 9.79
CA VAL A 37 13.22 10.45 10.29
C VAL A 37 14.42 11.25 9.80
N GLU A 38 15.55 11.11 10.48
CA GLU A 38 16.81 11.68 10.01
C GLU A 38 17.20 11.12 8.63
N ALA A 39 17.64 11.99 7.73
CA ALA A 39 18.12 11.59 6.40
C ALA A 39 19.57 11.13 6.46
N ASN A 40 19.83 10.04 7.19
CA ASN A 40 21.13 9.38 7.23
C ASN A 40 21.25 8.34 6.09
N ALA A 41 22.48 7.95 5.75
CA ALA A 41 22.74 7.02 4.64
C ALA A 41 22.05 5.65 4.83
N SER A 42 21.92 5.20 6.08
CA SER A 42 21.24 3.95 6.44
C SER A 42 19.73 4.01 6.19
N ASN A 43 19.07 5.10 6.57
CA ASN A 43 17.63 5.31 6.40
C ASN A 43 17.28 5.54 4.93
N ILE A 44 18.14 6.23 4.17
CA ILE A 44 17.98 6.37 2.72
C ILE A 44 18.07 4.99 2.05
N SER A 45 19.05 4.17 2.45
CA SER A 45 19.20 2.80 1.93
C SER A 45 18.02 1.89 2.33
N ALA A 46 17.57 1.96 3.57
CA ALA A 46 16.41 1.22 4.07
C ALA A 46 15.12 1.61 3.35
N LEU A 47 14.91 2.90 3.09
CA LEU A 47 13.75 3.41 2.35
C LEU A 47 13.77 2.95 0.88
N ASN A 48 14.94 2.92 0.26
CA ASN A 48 15.10 2.35 -1.09
C ASN A 48 14.82 0.83 -1.10
N GLY A 49 15.29 0.10 -0.08
CA GLY A 49 15.02 -1.32 0.09
C GLY A 49 13.53 -1.62 0.27
N GLN A 50 12.85 -0.87 1.14
CA GLN A 50 11.39 -0.96 1.32
C GLN A 50 10.64 -0.65 0.03
N LYS A 51 10.98 0.44 -0.68
CA LYS A 51 10.36 0.76 -1.97
C LYS A 51 10.55 -0.34 -3.00
N GLN A 52 11.72 -0.98 -3.06
CA GLN A 52 11.94 -2.10 -3.96
C GLN A 52 11.11 -3.32 -3.58
N LYS A 53 10.99 -3.60 -2.28
CA LYS A 53 10.17 -4.71 -1.77
C LYS A 53 8.68 -4.48 -2.08
N GLU A 54 8.15 -3.31 -1.76
CA GLU A 54 6.77 -2.92 -2.08
C GLU A 54 6.49 -2.98 -3.58
N LYS A 55 7.44 -2.55 -4.42
CA LYS A 55 7.30 -2.68 -5.89
C LYS A 55 7.24 -4.14 -6.33
N LYS A 56 8.09 -5.00 -5.77
CA LYS A 56 8.07 -6.44 -6.09
C LYS A 56 6.77 -7.10 -5.65
N GLU A 57 6.29 -6.77 -4.45
CA GLU A 57 5.01 -7.26 -3.91
C GLU A 57 3.83 -6.78 -4.78
N ALA A 58 3.81 -5.51 -5.18
CA ALA A 58 2.77 -4.97 -6.06
C ALA A 58 2.77 -5.62 -7.46
N ILE A 59 3.94 -5.94 -8.02
CA ILE A 59 4.03 -6.66 -9.31
C ILE A 59 3.50 -8.09 -9.15
N ALA A 60 3.91 -8.80 -8.09
CA ALA A 60 3.44 -10.15 -7.82
C ALA A 60 1.92 -10.20 -7.61
N GLU A 61 1.35 -9.24 -6.88
CA GLU A 61 -0.09 -9.13 -6.67
C GLU A 61 -0.85 -8.85 -7.97
N LEU A 62 -0.31 -7.99 -8.85
CA LEU A 62 -0.89 -7.76 -10.17
C LEU A 62 -0.83 -9.00 -11.07
N GLU A 63 0.24 -9.78 -11.00
CA GLU A 63 0.34 -11.05 -11.73
C GLU A 63 -0.64 -12.08 -11.19
N GLN A 64 -0.75 -12.23 -9.86
CA GLN A 64 -1.73 -13.11 -9.22
C GLN A 64 -3.17 -12.72 -9.60
N ALA A 65 -3.48 -11.43 -9.59
CA ALA A 65 -4.81 -10.93 -9.97
C ALA A 65 -5.14 -11.23 -11.44
N LYS A 66 -4.16 -11.15 -12.35
CA LYS A 66 -4.35 -11.53 -13.76
C LYS A 66 -4.60 -13.02 -13.92
N SER A 67 -3.81 -13.87 -13.25
CA SER A 67 -4.00 -15.32 -13.29
C SER A 67 -5.34 -15.74 -12.68
N LEU A 68 -5.79 -15.08 -11.61
CA LEU A 68 -7.12 -15.30 -11.03
C LEU A 68 -8.23 -14.89 -11.99
N LYS A 69 -8.08 -13.75 -12.69
CA LYS A 69 -9.04 -13.32 -13.71
C LYS A 69 -9.19 -14.38 -14.80
N GLU A 70 -8.09 -14.88 -15.36
CA GLU A 70 -8.13 -15.93 -16.38
C GLU A 70 -8.77 -17.23 -15.87
N THR A 71 -8.55 -17.57 -14.61
CA THR A 71 -9.15 -18.75 -13.98
C THR A 71 -10.65 -18.58 -13.83
N LEU A 72 -11.10 -17.41 -13.35
CA LEU A 72 -12.52 -17.08 -13.18
C LEU A 72 -13.27 -16.94 -14.51
N GLU A 73 -12.64 -16.38 -15.55
CA GLU A 73 -13.25 -16.28 -16.89
C GLU A 73 -13.47 -17.65 -17.53
N LYS A 74 -12.66 -18.65 -17.18
CA LYS A 74 -12.85 -20.04 -17.63
C LYS A 74 -13.78 -20.85 -16.74
N LEU A 75 -14.09 -20.36 -15.54
CA LEU A 75 -14.91 -21.07 -14.56
C LEU A 75 -16.38 -20.71 -14.75
N THR A 76 -17.05 -21.44 -15.62
CA THR A 76 -18.50 -21.39 -15.73
C THR A 76 -19.10 -22.13 -14.53
N VAL A 77 -19.60 -21.40 -13.54
CA VAL A 77 -20.24 -21.99 -12.36
C VAL A 77 -21.69 -22.31 -12.71
N GLU A 78 -21.96 -23.56 -13.07
CA GLU A 78 -23.33 -24.06 -13.21
C GLU A 78 -23.91 -24.42 -11.84
N LEU A 79 -24.78 -23.55 -11.34
CA LEU A 79 -25.55 -23.77 -10.10
C LEU A 79 -26.83 -24.51 -10.46
N SER A 80 -26.89 -25.81 -10.17
CA SER A 80 -28.13 -26.58 -10.26
C SER A 80 -28.95 -26.40 -8.97
N ALA A 81 -30.12 -25.78 -9.09
CA ALA A 81 -31.04 -25.57 -7.99
C ALA A 81 -32.44 -26.11 -8.36
N LYS A 82 -33.16 -26.69 -7.40
CA LYS A 82 -34.54 -27.15 -7.59
C LYS A 82 -35.47 -25.95 -7.73
N SER A 83 -36.01 -25.77 -8.93
CA SER A 83 -37.04 -24.76 -9.24
C SER A 83 -38.43 -25.29 -8.89
N GLY A 84 -39.23 -24.52 -8.16
CA GLY A 84 -40.68 -24.78 -7.99
C GLY A 84 -41.49 -24.26 -9.19
N GLU A 85 -42.79 -24.58 -9.24
CA GLU A 85 -43.72 -24.08 -10.27
C GLU A 85 -43.65 -22.55 -10.38
N GLY A 86 -43.32 -22.03 -11.57
CA GLY A 86 -43.19 -20.61 -11.85
C GLY A 86 -41.76 -20.03 -11.77
N GLY A 87 -40.72 -20.86 -11.61
CA GLY A 87 -39.33 -20.39 -11.68
C GLY A 87 -38.79 -19.78 -10.39
N ARG A 88 -39.49 -19.92 -9.27
CA ARG A 88 -38.96 -19.56 -7.94
C ARG A 88 -38.00 -20.65 -7.45
N LEU A 89 -36.78 -20.23 -7.11
CA LEU A 89 -35.79 -21.03 -6.39
C LEU A 89 -36.30 -21.30 -4.97
N LEU A 90 -36.53 -22.57 -4.62
CA LEU A 90 -36.80 -22.97 -3.25
C LEU A 90 -35.46 -23.23 -2.56
N VAL A 91 -35.00 -22.27 -1.77
CA VAL A 91 -33.92 -22.51 -0.79
C VAL A 91 -34.56 -23.20 0.42
N GLN A 92 -34.06 -24.39 0.75
CA GLN A 92 -34.46 -25.14 1.96
C GLN A 92 -33.62 -24.72 3.15
#